data_AF-A0A4P5VJN7-F1
#
_entry.id   AF-A0A4P5VJN7-F1
#
_cell.length_a   1.000
_cell.length_b   1.000
_cell.length_c   1.000
_cell.angle_alpha   90.00
_cell.angle_beta   90.00
_cell.angle_gamma   90.00
#
_symmetry.space_group_name_H-M   'P 1'
#
loop_
_entity.id
_entity.type
_entity.pdbx_description
1 polymer ?
#
loop_
_entity_poly.entity_id
_entity_poly.type
_entity_poly.pdbx_seq_one_letter_code
_entity_poly.pdbx_strand_id
1 'polypeptide(L)'
;MLALGFFGASAIPMAARAADPRARVICDAPRPVCFDRQGPFIGLTRTYYGPGASNRLLGQLSRSPPQRKFQLSSGQLCDLIQQLCWDGGWRRRNVNPLLNRQLFLRAVTLHGPLPWARLRHPSRPLRGSGSASRCNAG
;
A
#
# COMPACT_ATOMS: atom_id res chain seq x y z
N MET A 1 46.20 -32.78 -7.00
CA MET A 1 45.52 -32.39 -5.75
C MET A 1 44.47 -31.35 -6.07
N LEU A 2 43.21 -31.67 -5.80
CA LEU A 2 42.05 -30.80 -5.95
C LEU A 2 42.08 -29.64 -4.94
N ALA A 3 41.64 -28.44 -5.35
CA ALA A 3 40.63 -27.65 -4.63
C ALA A 3 40.23 -26.41 -5.44
N LEU A 4 39.04 -26.49 -6.05
CA LEU A 4 38.27 -25.37 -6.56
C LEU A 4 37.77 -24.53 -5.38
N GLY A 5 38.15 -23.25 -5.30
CA GLY A 5 37.65 -22.30 -4.30
C GLY A 5 36.64 -21.32 -4.90
N PHE A 6 35.39 -21.74 -5.03
CA PHE A 6 34.27 -20.93 -5.53
C PHE A 6 33.73 -20.06 -4.37
N PHE A 7 34.12 -18.79 -4.28
CA PHE A 7 33.47 -17.83 -3.37
C PHE A 7 32.16 -17.36 -3.99
N GLY A 8 31.08 -18.10 -3.72
CA GLY A 8 29.72 -17.70 -4.05
C GLY A 8 29.26 -16.54 -3.17
N ALA A 9 29.09 -15.35 -3.77
CA ALA A 9 28.44 -14.22 -3.14
C ALA A 9 26.93 -14.46 -3.07
N SER A 10 26.45 -14.91 -1.92
CA SER A 10 25.01 -15.02 -1.64
C SER A 10 24.40 -13.63 -1.47
N ALA A 11 23.61 -13.19 -2.45
CA ALA A 11 22.77 -12.01 -2.34
C ALA A 11 21.65 -12.28 -1.33
N ILE A 12 21.66 -11.58 -0.19
CA ILE A 12 20.57 -11.62 0.79
C ILE A 12 19.35 -10.94 0.15
N PRO A 13 18.21 -11.62 0.00
CA PRO A 13 16.98 -10.93 -0.38
C PRO A 13 16.59 -10.00 0.78
N MET A 14 16.65 -8.68 0.55
CA MET A 14 16.03 -7.67 1.42
C MET A 14 14.50 -7.76 1.29
N ALA A 15 13.92 -8.87 1.74
CA ALA A 15 12.50 -9.03 1.92
C ALA A 15 12.16 -8.76 3.39
N ALA A 16 12.12 -7.48 3.76
CA ALA A 16 11.44 -7.06 4.98
C ALA A 16 10.72 -5.73 4.73
N ARG A 17 9.76 -5.76 3.79
CA ARG A 17 8.63 -4.84 3.87
C ARG A 17 7.73 -5.35 5.00
N ALA A 18 8.07 -5.02 6.24
CA ALA A 18 7.12 -5.11 7.35
C ALA A 18 6.08 -3.99 7.20
N ALA A 19 5.28 -4.12 6.15
CA ALA A 19 4.06 -3.36 5.93
C ALA A 19 2.99 -4.05 6.76
N ASP A 20 2.72 -3.59 7.98
CA ASP A 20 1.55 -4.05 8.72
C ASP A 20 0.29 -3.45 8.05
N PRO A 21 -0.56 -4.29 7.43
CA PRO A 21 -1.72 -3.80 6.67
C PRO A 21 -2.84 -3.30 7.58
N ARG A 22 -2.83 -3.60 8.89
CA ARG A 22 -3.86 -3.15 9.84
C ARG A 22 -3.53 -1.77 10.40
N ALA A 23 -2.26 -1.44 10.53
CA ALA A 23 -1.83 -0.21 11.19
C ALA A 23 -1.77 1.04 10.30
N ARG A 24 -2.18 0.97 9.01
CA ARG A 24 -2.10 2.11 8.06
C ARG A 24 -0.73 2.79 8.08
N VAL A 25 0.30 1.97 8.19
CA VAL A 25 1.69 2.38 8.37
C VAL A 25 2.52 1.80 7.24
N ILE A 26 3.53 2.55 6.82
CA ILE A 26 4.56 2.07 5.92
C ILE A 26 5.90 2.30 6.60
N CYS A 27 6.62 1.21 6.89
CA CYS A 27 7.96 1.27 7.47
C CYS A 27 9.02 1.06 6.37
N ASP A 28 10.01 1.95 6.33
CA ASP A 28 11.09 1.90 5.34
C ASP A 28 12.31 1.20 5.95
N ALA A 29 12.58 -0.06 5.60
CA ALA A 29 13.65 -0.82 6.25
C ALA A 29 15.06 -0.20 6.07
N PRO A 30 15.45 0.32 4.88
CA PRO A 30 16.74 1.00 4.70
C PRO A 30 16.87 2.31 5.48
N ARG A 31 15.76 2.96 5.83
CA ARG A 31 15.72 4.18 6.64
C ARG A 31 14.76 3.93 7.81
N PRO A 32 15.24 3.46 8.98
CA PRO A 32 14.42 2.87 10.05
C PRO A 32 13.43 3.88 10.64
N VAL A 33 12.37 4.14 9.89
CA VAL A 33 11.37 5.19 10.05
C VAL A 33 10.07 4.63 9.51
N CYS A 34 9.03 4.75 10.33
CA CYS A 34 7.68 4.40 9.94
C CYS A 34 6.87 5.67 9.64
N PHE A 35 6.09 5.61 8.59
CA PHE A 35 5.27 6.70 8.07
C PHE A 35 3.78 6.34 8.17
N ASP A 36 2.95 7.31 8.57
CA ASP A 36 1.51 7.23 8.58
C ASP A 36 0.88 8.29 7.63
N ARG A 37 -0.42 8.56 7.78
CA ARG A 37 -1.15 9.57 6.98
C ARG A 37 -0.75 11.02 7.27
N GLN A 38 -0.09 11.26 8.40
CA GLN A 38 0.35 12.57 8.85
C GLN A 38 1.86 12.78 8.58
N GLY A 39 2.61 11.69 8.41
CA GLY A 39 4.02 11.71 8.02
C GLY A 39 4.87 10.75 8.86
N PRO A 40 6.13 11.09 9.15
CA PRO A 40 6.98 10.26 10.00
C PRO A 40 6.42 10.17 11.42
N PHE A 41 6.22 8.97 11.94
CA PHE A 41 5.60 8.75 13.24
C PHE A 41 6.58 8.10 14.23
N ILE A 42 6.92 8.83 15.29
CA ILE A 42 7.96 8.47 16.26
C ILE A 42 7.57 7.22 17.05
N GLY A 43 6.31 7.09 17.50
CA GLY A 43 5.87 5.96 18.33
C GLY A 43 5.91 4.62 17.59
N LEU A 44 5.53 4.60 16.31
CA LEU A 44 5.60 3.42 15.43
C LEU A 44 7.06 3.11 15.12
N THR A 45 7.87 4.13 14.81
CA THR A 45 9.31 3.93 14.62
C THR A 45 9.96 3.29 15.85
N ARG A 46 9.58 3.72 17.06
CA ARG A 46 10.03 3.09 18.32
C ARG A 46 9.54 1.65 18.47
N THR A 47 8.30 1.37 18.08
CA THR A 47 7.68 0.04 18.20
C THR A 47 8.31 -0.97 17.25
N TYR A 48 8.60 -0.57 16.01
CA TYR A 48 9.13 -1.45 14.96
C TYR A 48 10.67 -1.53 14.94
N TYR A 49 11.36 -0.41 15.19
CA TYR A 49 12.83 -0.31 15.08
C TYR A 49 13.54 0.00 16.41
N GLY A 50 12.80 0.22 17.49
CA GLY A 50 13.35 0.48 18.82
C GLY A 50 13.69 1.95 19.11
N PRO A 51 14.10 2.25 20.35
CA PRO A 51 14.29 3.61 20.84
C PRO A 51 15.44 4.36 20.15
N GLY A 52 16.48 3.66 19.70
CA GLY A 52 17.60 4.28 18.98
C GLY A 52 17.20 4.85 17.61
N ALA A 53 16.22 4.24 16.94
CA ALA A 53 15.67 4.75 15.68
C ALA A 53 14.74 5.95 15.94
N SER A 54 13.88 5.87 16.96
CA SER A 54 12.98 6.97 17.31
C SER A 54 13.72 8.23 17.76
N ASN A 55 14.81 8.09 18.51
CA ASN A 55 15.63 9.23 18.94
C ASN A 55 16.33 9.90 17.76
N ARG A 56 16.83 9.11 16.79
CA ARG A 56 17.38 9.65 15.54
C ARG A 56 16.33 10.41 14.73
N LEU A 57 15.14 9.84 14.60
CA LEU A 57 14.01 10.49 13.92
C LEU A 57 13.62 11.80 14.62
N LEU A 58 13.50 11.79 15.95
CA LEU A 58 13.22 12.99 16.74
C LEU A 58 14.27 14.08 16.48
N GLY A 59 15.56 13.73 16.52
CA GLY A 59 16.65 14.67 16.23
C GLY A 59 16.60 15.24 14.80
N GLN A 60 16.16 14.45 13.82
CA GLN A 60 15.95 14.93 12.45
C GLN A 60 14.77 15.90 12.35
N LEU A 61 13.64 15.59 12.99
CA LEU A 61 12.45 16.44 13.00
C LEU A 61 12.70 17.76 13.73
N SER A 62 13.53 17.77 14.77
CA SER A 62 13.90 19.00 15.47
C SER A 62 14.77 19.92 14.62
N ARG A 63 15.53 19.38 13.66
CA ARG A 63 16.38 20.17 12.76
C ARG A 63 15.67 20.58 11.47
N SER A 64 14.70 19.78 11.02
CA SER A 64 13.97 20.02 9.78
C SER A 64 12.52 19.61 9.94
N PRO A 65 11.56 20.49 9.61
CA PRO A 65 10.16 20.17 9.74
C PRO A 65 9.76 18.96 8.86
N PRO A 66 8.80 18.15 9.33
CA PRO A 66 8.35 16.98 8.58
C PRO A 66 7.83 17.40 7.21
N GLN A 67 8.42 16.81 6.17
CA GLN A 67 8.08 17.14 4.80
C GLN A 67 6.70 16.57 4.46
N ARG A 68 5.87 17.39 3.80
CA ARG A 68 4.57 16.99 3.27
C ARG A 68 4.66 15.92 2.18
N LYS A 69 5.86 15.70 1.62
CA LYS A 69 6.16 14.68 0.63
C LYS A 69 7.38 13.91 1.07
N PHE A 70 7.33 12.59 0.97
CA PHE A 70 8.46 11.72 1.32
C PHE A 70 8.64 10.66 0.25
N GLN A 71 9.90 10.39 -0.09
CA GLN A 71 10.25 9.30 -0.98
C GLN A 71 10.68 8.11 -0.12
N LEU A 72 10.12 6.93 -0.37
CA LEU A 72 10.51 5.66 0.24
C LEU A 72 11.77 5.12 -0.43
N SER A 73 12.57 4.32 0.29
CA SER A 73 13.81 3.76 -0.26
C SER A 73 13.54 2.78 -1.40
N SER A 74 12.33 2.21 -1.45
CA SER A 74 11.86 1.42 -2.57
C SER A 74 11.45 2.22 -3.83
N GLY A 75 11.65 3.55 -3.83
CA GLY A 75 11.51 4.41 -5.00
C GLY A 75 10.14 5.06 -5.19
N GLN A 76 9.16 4.81 -4.33
CA GLN A 76 7.85 5.46 -4.37
C GLN A 76 7.91 6.84 -3.73
N LEU A 77 7.19 7.81 -4.30
CA LEU A 77 6.98 9.12 -3.68
C LEU A 77 5.57 9.16 -3.10
N CYS A 78 5.41 9.50 -1.84
CA CYS A 78 4.10 9.72 -1.22
C CYS A 78 3.94 11.20 -0.87
N ASP A 79 2.80 11.76 -1.22
CA ASP A 79 2.38 13.13 -0.90
C ASP A 79 1.22 13.07 0.10
N LEU A 80 1.43 13.64 1.28
CA LEU A 80 0.49 13.67 2.39
C LEU A 80 -0.65 14.68 2.16
N ILE A 81 -0.42 15.70 1.31
CA ILE A 81 -1.42 16.70 0.95
C ILE A 81 -2.39 16.14 -0.06
N GLN A 82 -1.86 15.49 -1.09
CA GLN A 82 -2.70 14.86 -2.09
C GLN A 82 -3.23 13.50 -1.63
N GLN A 83 -2.67 12.93 -0.55
CA GLN A 83 -2.94 11.57 -0.08
C GLN A 83 -2.82 10.56 -1.22
N LEU A 84 -1.70 10.67 -1.94
CA LEU A 84 -1.36 9.91 -3.14
C LEU A 84 0.09 9.41 -3.06
N CYS A 85 0.32 8.16 -3.42
CA CYS A 85 1.65 7.59 -3.61
C CYS A 85 1.88 7.22 -5.08
N TRP A 86 3.04 7.54 -5.65
CA TRP A 86 3.42 7.23 -7.02
C TRP A 86 4.57 6.23 -7.09
N ASP A 87 4.50 5.33 -8.08
CA ASP A 87 5.58 4.48 -8.54
C ASP A 87 6.47 5.28 -9.52
N GLY A 88 7.77 5.38 -9.23
CA GLY A 88 8.73 6.16 -10.03
C GLY A 88 9.16 7.49 -9.42
N GLY A 89 8.92 7.69 -8.12
CA GLY A 89 9.43 8.81 -7.36
C GLY A 89 8.91 10.17 -7.85
N TRP A 90 9.83 11.10 -8.04
CA TRP A 90 9.55 12.48 -8.46
C TRP A 90 8.92 12.62 -9.84
N ARG A 91 9.04 11.59 -10.69
CA ARG A 91 8.44 11.62 -12.03
C ARG A 91 6.93 11.42 -12.01
N ARG A 92 6.34 11.02 -10.87
CA ARG A 92 4.89 10.85 -10.64
C ARG A 92 4.14 10.15 -11.77
N ARG A 93 4.77 9.12 -12.37
CA ARG A 93 4.28 8.49 -13.61
C ARG A 93 3.00 7.69 -13.40
N ASN A 94 2.97 6.86 -12.36
CA ASN A 94 1.83 6.00 -12.05
C ASN A 94 1.51 6.07 -10.56
N VAL A 95 0.23 6.15 -10.20
CA VAL A 95 -0.19 6.07 -8.80
C VAL A 95 -0.21 4.61 -8.35
N ASN A 96 0.36 4.31 -7.18
CA ASN A 96 0.39 2.97 -6.61
C ASN A 96 -0.91 2.70 -5.82
N PRO A 97 -1.85 1.89 -6.33
CA PRO A 97 -3.13 1.67 -5.67
C PRO A 97 -3.00 0.87 -4.36
N LEU A 98 -1.97 0.03 -4.22
CA LEU A 98 -1.74 -0.77 -3.02
C LEU A 98 -1.23 0.11 -1.87
N LEU A 99 -0.18 0.89 -2.11
CA LEU A 99 0.33 1.84 -1.12
C LEU A 99 -0.74 2.85 -0.71
N ASN A 100 -1.53 3.34 -1.68
CA ASN A 100 -2.54 4.34 -1.39
C ASN A 100 -3.70 3.80 -0.53
N ARG A 101 -4.12 2.56 -0.78
CA ARG A 101 -5.09 1.86 0.07
C ARG A 101 -4.51 1.57 1.45
N GLN A 102 -3.25 1.13 1.52
CA GLN A 102 -2.61 0.81 2.78
C GLN A 102 -2.44 2.05 3.67
N LEU A 103 -1.84 3.13 3.14
CA LEU A 103 -1.55 4.33 3.92
C LEU A 103 -2.82 5.18 4.13
N PHE A 104 -3.55 5.49 3.06
CA PHE A 104 -4.64 6.47 3.08
C PHE A 104 -6.05 5.85 3.10
N LEU A 105 -6.22 4.51 3.02
CA LEU A 105 -7.51 3.85 2.75
C LEU A 105 -8.23 4.45 1.53
N ARG A 106 -7.49 5.08 0.62
CA ARG A 106 -8.03 5.62 -0.61
C ARG A 106 -7.83 4.60 -1.70
N ALA A 107 -8.91 3.99 -2.13
CA ALA A 107 -8.95 3.37 -3.43
C ALA A 107 -8.81 4.49 -4.47
N VAL A 108 -7.60 4.69 -4.99
CA VAL A 108 -7.44 5.51 -6.18
C VAL A 108 -8.14 4.76 -7.30
N THR A 109 -9.33 5.24 -7.65
CA THR A 109 -9.85 5.04 -9.00
C THR A 109 -8.84 5.71 -9.91
N LEU A 110 -7.98 4.90 -10.54
CA LEU A 110 -7.28 5.29 -11.78
C LEU A 110 -8.27 6.14 -12.58
N HIS A 111 -7.87 7.34 -12.99
CA HIS A 111 -8.73 8.28 -13.70
C HIS A 111 -9.56 7.54 -14.76
N GLY A 112 -10.83 7.35 -14.45
CA GLY A 112 -11.72 6.42 -15.15
C GLY A 112 -12.96 6.16 -14.29
N PRO A 113 -14.18 6.34 -14.85
CA PRO A 113 -15.42 6.18 -14.10
C PRO A 113 -15.56 4.73 -13.62
N LEU A 114 -15.35 4.53 -12.32
CA LEU A 114 -16.08 3.65 -11.42
C LEU A 114 -16.37 2.20 -11.91
N PRO A 115 -15.73 1.16 -11.34
CA PRO A 115 -16.18 -0.22 -11.54
C PRO A 115 -17.48 -0.60 -10.79
N TRP A 116 -18.18 0.33 -10.11
CA TRP A 116 -19.53 0.02 -9.59
C TRP A 116 -20.56 -0.21 -10.70
N ALA A 117 -20.21 0.06 -11.97
CA ALA A 117 -21.01 -0.35 -13.12
C ALA A 117 -21.17 -1.88 -13.27
N ARG A 118 -20.48 -2.70 -12.45
CA ARG A 118 -20.60 -4.17 -12.45
C ARG A 118 -21.41 -4.75 -11.26
N LEU A 119 -22.22 -3.93 -10.59
CA LEU A 119 -23.21 -4.41 -9.60
C LEU A 119 -24.60 -3.76 -9.82
N ARG A 120 -24.97 -3.49 -11.08
CA ARG A 120 -26.41 -3.43 -11.43
C ARG A 120 -26.90 -4.86 -11.61
N HIS A 121 -27.32 -5.48 -10.50
CA HIS A 121 -28.48 -6.35 -10.56
C HIS A 121 -29.72 -5.44 -10.63
N PRO A 122 -30.45 -5.38 -11.75
CA PRO A 122 -31.87 -5.13 -11.68
C PRO A 122 -32.53 -6.50 -11.47
N SER A 123 -32.73 -6.85 -10.21
CA SER A 123 -33.86 -7.70 -9.85
C SER A 123 -35.12 -6.94 -10.29
N ARG A 124 -35.62 -7.21 -11.50
CA ARG A 124 -37.02 -6.90 -11.81
C ARG A 124 -37.70 -8.09 -12.50
N PRO A 125 -38.80 -8.58 -11.89
CA PRO A 125 -39.69 -9.54 -12.50
C PRO A 125 -40.64 -8.85 -13.48
N LEU A 126 -41.53 -9.67 -14.05
CA LEU A 126 -42.73 -9.37 -14.84
C LEU A 126 -42.55 -9.58 -16.34
N ARG A 127 -43.16 -10.64 -16.87
CA ARG A 127 -44.50 -10.56 -17.50
C ARG A 127 -44.81 -11.89 -18.17
N GLY A 128 -45.91 -12.52 -17.75
CA GLY A 128 -46.34 -13.81 -18.28
C GLY A 128 -46.80 -13.77 -19.73
N SER A 129 -46.88 -14.97 -20.31
CA SER A 129 -47.93 -15.38 -21.24
C SER A 129 -47.80 -16.88 -21.50
N GLY A 130 -48.90 -17.63 -21.33
CA GLY A 130 -49.11 -18.87 -22.09
C GLY A 130 -48.88 -20.20 -21.37
N SER A 131 -49.83 -20.58 -20.52
CA SER A 131 -50.59 -21.84 -20.62
C SER A 131 -49.91 -23.09 -21.20
N ALA A 132 -49.68 -24.09 -20.35
CA ALA A 132 -50.08 -25.47 -20.64
C ALA A 132 -50.08 -26.29 -19.34
N SER A 133 -51.27 -26.36 -18.75
CA SER A 133 -51.65 -27.36 -17.78
C SER A 133 -51.33 -28.77 -18.29
N ARG A 134 -50.68 -29.58 -17.46
CA ARG A 134 -51.13 -30.96 -17.20
C ARG A 134 -50.49 -31.49 -15.93
N CYS A 135 -51.30 -31.48 -14.87
CA CYS A 135 -51.10 -32.28 -13.69
C CYS A 135 -51.23 -33.76 -14.05
N ASN A 136 -50.29 -34.52 -13.49
CA ASN A 136 -50.30 -35.95 -13.33
C ASN A 136 -51.47 -36.37 -12.43
N ALA A 137 -52.16 -37.45 -12.80
CA ALA A 137 -53.10 -38.16 -11.93
C ALA A 137 -52.93 -39.66 -12.18
N GLY A 138 -52.73 -40.42 -11.09
CA GLY A 138 -53.23 -41.78 -10.87
C GLY A 138 -52.67 -42.87 -11.77
#